data_AF-A0A2R4N3E5-F1
#
_entry.id   AF-A0A2R4N3E5-F1
#
_cell.length_a   1.000
_cell.length_b   1.000
_cell.length_c   1.000
_cell.angle_alpha   90.00
_cell.angle_beta   90.00
_cell.angle_gamma   90.00
#
_symmetry.space_group_name_H-M   'P 1'
#
loop_
_entity.id
_entity.type
_entity.pdbx_description
1 polymer ?
#
loop_
_entity_poly.entity_id
_entity_poly.type
_entity_poly.pdbx_seq_one_letter_code
_entity_poly.pdbx_strand_id
1 'polypeptide(L)'
;MKKLGSVAGLLHDIGKYSHEFQRRLEGEKGKVDHSTAGALEVIEHYGVLGKILAYGIAGHHCGLPDWGSYVDESSLEGAFL
;
A
#
# COMPACT_ATOMS: atom_id res chain seq x y z
N MET A 1 -17.76 11.12 -5.02
CA MET A 1 -17.19 10.19 -4.01
C MET A 1 -17.09 8.73 -4.45
N LYS A 2 -18.09 8.13 -5.10
CA LYS A 2 -18.08 6.68 -5.48
C LYS A 2 -16.84 6.20 -6.25
N LYS A 3 -16.18 7.04 -7.06
CA LYS A 3 -14.97 6.65 -7.84
C LYS A 3 -13.74 6.35 -6.98
N LEU A 4 -13.47 7.15 -5.94
CA LEU A 4 -12.24 7.02 -5.13
C LEU A 4 -12.29 5.80 -4.20
N GLY A 5 -13.46 5.52 -3.60
CA GLY A 5 -13.65 4.32 -2.80
C GLY A 5 -13.50 3.03 -3.62
N SER A 6 -13.94 3.02 -4.88
CA SER A 6 -13.70 1.89 -5.79
C SER A 6 -12.22 1.71 -6.12
N VAL A 7 -11.49 2.80 -6.36
CA VAL A 7 -10.03 2.74 -6.59
C VAL A 7 -9.30 2.17 -5.38
N ALA A 8 -9.59 2.70 -4.18
CA ALA A 8 -9.02 2.15 -2.95
C ALA A 8 -9.36 0.68 -2.74
N GLY A 9 -10.63 0.29 -2.92
CA GLY A 9 -11.07 -1.09 -2.77
C GLY A 9 -10.38 -2.05 -3.75
N LEU A 10 -10.18 -1.64 -5.00
CA LEU A 10 -9.48 -2.45 -6.01
C LEU A 10 -7.98 -2.58 -5.73
N LEU A 11 -7.35 -1.51 -5.25
CA LEU A 11 -5.89 -1.44 -5.15
C LEU A 11 -5.35 -1.83 -3.77
N HIS A 12 -6.17 -1.86 -2.71
CA HIS A 12 -5.66 -2.06 -1.35
C HIS A 12 -4.78 -3.32 -1.21
N ASP A 13 -5.19 -4.42 -1.84
CA ASP A 13 -4.52 -5.72 -1.77
C ASP A 13 -3.77 -6.10 -3.07
N ILE A 14 -3.51 -5.16 -3.98
CA ILE A 14 -2.87 -5.50 -5.27
C ILE A 14 -1.48 -6.16 -5.11
N GLY A 15 -0.76 -5.85 -4.02
CA GLY A 15 0.53 -6.51 -3.73
C GLY A 15 0.42 -8.01 -3.46
N LYS A 16 -0.79 -8.55 -3.21
CA LYS A 16 -1.02 -9.99 -3.07
C LYS A 16 -0.81 -10.78 -4.36
N TYR A 17 -0.81 -10.11 -5.52
CA TYR A 17 -0.52 -10.74 -6.81
C TYR A 17 0.99 -10.92 -7.07
N SER A 18 1.86 -10.44 -6.17
CA SER A 18 3.32 -10.64 -6.27
C SER A 18 3.71 -12.11 -6.09
N HIS A 19 4.84 -12.50 -6.67
CA HIS A 19 5.37 -13.86 -6.49
C HIS A 19 5.67 -14.15 -5.03
N GLU A 20 6.20 -13.18 -4.28
CA GLU A 20 6.50 -13.26 -2.84
C GLU A 20 5.23 -13.62 -2.04
N PHE A 21 4.13 -12.93 -2.31
CA PHE A 21 2.89 -13.18 -1.60
C PHE A 21 2.26 -14.51 -2.01
N GLN A 22 2.35 -14.91 -3.28
CA GLN A 22 1.86 -16.21 -3.73
C GLN A 22 2.68 -17.37 -3.12
N ARG A 23 4.01 -17.28 -3.06
CA ARG A 23 4.85 -18.29 -2.38
C ARG A 23 4.53 -18.38 -0.89
N ARG A 24 4.19 -17.26 -0.24
CA ARG A 24 3.69 -17.25 1.14
C ARG A 24 2.39 -18.06 1.27
N LEU A 25 1.46 -17.94 0.33
CA LEU A 25 0.22 -18.75 0.32
C LEU A 25 0.52 -20.24 0.13
N GLU A 26 1.60 -20.57 -0.58
CA GLU A 26 2.09 -21.95 -0.77
C GLU A 26 2.88 -22.51 0.43
N GLY A 27 3.07 -21.70 1.48
CA GLY A 27 3.67 -22.13 2.75
C GLY A 27 5.08 -21.57 3.02
N GLU A 28 5.61 -20.71 2.15
CA GLU A 28 6.84 -19.97 2.46
C GLU A 28 6.62 -19.08 3.70
N LYS A 29 7.57 -19.14 4.66
CA LYS A 29 7.47 -18.40 5.92
C LYS A 29 8.10 -17.02 5.77
N GLY A 30 7.49 -16.03 6.40
CA GLY A 30 8.01 -14.66 6.44
C GLY A 30 6.87 -13.65 6.40
N LYS A 31 7.15 -12.40 6.77
CA LYS A 31 6.24 -11.28 6.48
C LYS A 31 6.52 -10.82 5.04
N VAL A 32 5.46 -10.59 4.28
CA VAL A 32 5.52 -10.06 2.92
C VAL A 32 4.66 -8.81 2.95
N ASP A 33 5.22 -7.70 2.52
CA ASP A 33 4.46 -6.47 2.32
C ASP A 33 3.58 -6.62 1.08
N HIS A 34 2.28 -6.40 1.26
CA HIS A 34 1.30 -6.44 0.18
C HIS A 34 0.50 -5.15 0.04
N SER A 35 0.69 -4.21 0.97
CA SER A 35 -0.08 -2.96 1.07
C SER A 35 0.59 -1.81 0.32
N THR A 36 1.92 -1.81 0.21
CA THR A 36 2.66 -0.70 -0.41
C THR A 36 2.45 -0.58 -1.92
N ALA A 37 2.31 -1.70 -2.63
CA ALA A 37 2.13 -1.69 -4.08
C ALA A 37 0.91 -0.86 -4.53
N GLY A 38 -0.23 -0.99 -3.83
CA GLY A 38 -1.42 -0.21 -4.14
C GLY A 38 -1.30 1.27 -3.77
N ALA A 39 -0.51 1.58 -2.73
CA ALA A 39 -0.25 2.95 -2.31
C ALA A 39 0.63 3.70 -3.31
N LEU A 40 1.65 3.03 -3.87
CA LEU A 40 2.48 3.56 -4.95
C LEU A 40 1.65 3.87 -6.19
N GLU A 41 0.83 2.91 -6.63
CA GLU A 41 -0.02 3.04 -7.82
C GLU A 41 -0.93 4.28 -7.74
N VAL A 42 -1.58 4.51 -6.59
CA VAL A 42 -2.45 5.68 -6.46
C VAL A 42 -1.67 6.99 -6.44
N ILE A 43 -0.46 7.02 -5.87
CA ILE A 43 0.40 8.23 -5.85
C ILE A 43 0.80 8.63 -7.26
N GLU A 44 1.19 7.66 -8.08
CA GLU A 44 1.64 7.91 -9.46
C GLU A 44 0.50 8.38 -10.37
N HIS A 45 -0.72 7.87 -10.16
CA HIS A 45 -1.82 8.05 -11.11
C HIS A 45 -2.90 9.05 -10.70
N TYR A 46 -2.98 9.47 -9.44
CA TYR A 46 -4.10 10.28 -8.91
C TYR A 46 -3.69 11.59 -8.22
N GLY A 47 -2.42 11.99 -8.31
CA GLY A 47 -1.92 13.28 -7.80
C GLY A 47 -2.19 13.47 -6.30
N VAL A 48 -2.73 14.64 -5.91
CA VAL A 48 -3.04 14.94 -4.50
C VAL A 48 -4.04 13.95 -3.90
N LEU A 49 -5.03 13.50 -4.68
CA LEU A 49 -5.98 12.49 -4.22
C LEU A 49 -5.31 11.13 -4.04
N GLY A 50 -4.31 10.83 -4.86
CA GLY A 50 -3.45 9.66 -4.72
C GLY A 50 -2.79 9.57 -3.36
N LYS A 51 -2.20 10.67 -2.89
CA LYS A 51 -1.61 10.74 -1.55
C LYS A 51 -2.62 10.45 -0.43
N ILE A 52 -3.85 10.95 -0.55
CA ILE A 52 -4.90 10.68 0.44
C ILE A 52 -5.30 9.18 0.41
N LEU A 53 -5.43 8.60 -0.78
CA LEU A 53 -5.74 7.18 -0.94
C LEU A 53 -4.61 6.28 -0.39
N ALA A 54 -3.36 6.67 -0.58
CA ALA A 54 -2.18 5.92 -0.16
C ALA A 54 -2.17 5.65 1.35
N TYR A 55 -2.56 6.61 2.19
CA TYR A 55 -2.69 6.39 3.63
C TYR A 55 -3.66 5.26 3.98
N GLY A 56 -4.83 5.25 3.32
CA GLY A 56 -5.85 4.24 3.57
C GLY A 56 -5.44 2.86 3.05
N ILE A 57 -4.75 2.81 1.91
CA ILE A 57 -4.28 1.57 1.29
C ILE A 57 -3.09 0.99 2.09
N ALA A 58 -2.04 1.76 2.32
CA ALA A 58 -0.88 1.30 3.10
C ALA A 58 -1.26 0.93 4.55
N GLY A 59 -2.21 1.67 5.12
CA GLY A 59 -2.62 1.52 6.51
C GLY A 59 -3.69 0.46 6.81
N HIS A 60 -4.15 -0.33 5.82
CA HIS A 60 -5.37 -1.15 5.99
C HIS A 60 -5.27 -2.26 7.06
N HIS A 61 -4.08 -2.58 7.56
CA HIS A 61 -3.85 -3.57 8.62
C HIS A 61 -3.23 -2.96 9.89
N CYS A 62 -2.55 -1.82 9.76
CA CYS A 62 -1.73 -1.23 10.83
C CYS A 62 -2.29 0.10 11.36
N GLY A 63 -3.32 0.66 10.72
CA GLY A 63 -3.78 2.03 10.95
C GLY A 63 -3.10 3.03 10.00
N LEU A 64 -3.53 4.28 10.03
CA LEU A 64 -2.97 5.32 9.15
C LEU A 64 -1.52 5.62 9.58
N PRO A 65 -0.52 5.46 8.69
CA PRO A 65 0.85 5.86 8.97
C PRO A 65 0.99 7.38 8.98
N ASP A 66 2.07 7.89 9.56
CA ASP A 66 2.50 9.26 9.30
C ASP A 66 3.10 9.36 7.88
N TRP A 67 3.04 10.53 7.23
CA TRP A 67 3.77 10.71 5.96
C TRP A 67 5.26 10.46 6.16
N GLY A 68 5.81 11.09 7.20
CA GLY A 68 7.21 11.05 7.60
C GLY A 68 8.17 11.48 6.49
N SER A 69 9.27 10.73 6.39
CA SER A 69 10.32 10.96 5.40
C SER A 69 11.03 9.63 5.13
N TYR A 70 11.78 9.56 4.04
CA TYR A 70 12.45 8.33 3.62
C TYR A 70 13.45 7.71 4.62
N VAL A 71 13.89 8.45 5.63
CA VAL A 71 14.76 7.92 6.70
C VAL A 71 14.00 7.18 7.79
N ASP A 72 12.68 7.34 7.86
CA ASP A 72 11.82 6.67 8.81
C ASP A 72 11.07 5.54 8.10
N GLU A 73 11.61 4.33 8.21
CA GLU A 73 11.04 3.10 7.61
C GLU A 73 9.60 2.81 8.09
N SER A 74 9.17 3.38 9.21
CA SER A 74 7.80 3.21 9.71
C SER A 74 6.80 4.20 9.09
N SER A 75 7.30 5.21 8.38
CA SER A 75 6.50 6.21 7.70
C SER A 75 6.05 5.77 6.31
N LEU A 76 5.00 6.42 5.79
CA LEU A 76 4.49 6.12 4.45
C LEU A 76 5.52 6.40 3.36
N GLU A 77 6.27 7.50 3.46
CA GLU A 77 7.33 7.82 2.50
C GLU A 77 8.53 6.87 2.63
N GLY A 78 8.85 6.42 3.84
CA GLY A 78 9.88 5.40 4.08
C GLY A 78 9.53 4.02 3.53
N ALA A 79 8.24 3.65 3.52
CA ALA A 79 7.77 2.37 2.98
C ALA A 79 7.88 2.27 1.45
N PHE A 80 8.14 3.38 0.75
CA PHE A 80 8.22 3.43 -0.72
C PHE A 80 9.63 3.20 -1.28
N LEU A 81 10.65 3.05 -0.43
CA LEU A 81 12.04 2.77 -0.82
C LEU A 81 12.43 1.30 -0.57
#